data_AF-A0A438KEF8-F1
#
_entry.id   AF-A0A438KEF8-F1
#
_cell.length_a   1.000
_cell.length_b   1.000
_cell.length_c   1.000
_cell.angle_alpha   90.00
_cell.angle_beta   90.00
_cell.angle_gamma   90.00
#
_symmetry.space_group_name_H-M   'P 1'
#
loop_
_entity.id
_entity.type
_entity.pdbx_description
1 polymer ?
#
loop_
_entity_poly.entity_id
_entity_poly.type
_entity_poly.pdbx_seq_one_letter_code
_entity_poly.pdbx_strand_id
1 'polypeptide(L)'
;MAGGQDQFNWFVGAACVLIMVINEIGKTNCTGVLSKNNLHKAYNEWLLPLRTLVTGIEAENKNDYDQLVVDMVCALNPVELVLYRCIELVEEKLKQ
;
A
#
# COMPACT_ATOMS: atom_id res chain seq x y z
N MET A 1 3.55 -19.87 -19.88
CA MET A 1 2.58 -19.96 -18.76
C MET A 1 3.16 -19.21 -17.58
N ALA A 2 2.88 -17.90 -17.46
CA ALA A 2 3.46 -17.03 -16.42
C ALA A 2 2.37 -16.20 -15.69
N GLY A 3 1.09 -16.57 -15.79
CA GLY A 3 0.00 -15.78 -15.20
C GLY A 3 -0.33 -16.15 -13.75
N GLY A 4 -0.05 -17.39 -13.33
CA GLY A 4 -0.53 -17.90 -12.03
C GLY A 4 0.31 -17.44 -10.82
N GLN A 5 1.64 -17.36 -10.97
CA GLN A 5 2.54 -16.98 -9.87
C GLN A 5 2.44 -15.48 -9.56
N ASP A 6 2.33 -14.66 -10.59
CA ASP A 6 2.27 -13.19 -10.48
C ASP A 6 0.93 -12.74 -9.89
N GLN A 7 -0.17 -13.39 -10.29
CA GLN A 7 -1.48 -13.15 -9.69
C GLN A 7 -1.52 -13.57 -8.21
N PHE A 8 -0.87 -14.68 -7.85
CA PHE A 8 -0.76 -15.10 -6.45
C PHE A 8 0.06 -14.10 -5.62
N ASN A 9 1.16 -13.60 -6.18
CA ASN A 9 1.99 -12.56 -5.54
C ASN A 9 1.24 -11.23 -5.39
N TRP A 10 0.37 -10.87 -6.36
CA TRP A 10 -0.53 -9.71 -6.27
C TRP A 10 -1.46 -9.80 -5.07
N PHE A 11 -2.16 -10.93 -4.93
CA PHE A 11 -3.08 -11.14 -3.82
C PHE A 11 -2.35 -11.19 -2.48
N VAL A 12 -1.17 -11.81 -2.43
CA VAL A 12 -0.33 -11.84 -1.23
C VAL A 12 0.15 -10.44 -0.86
N GLY A 13 0.57 -9.60 -1.81
CA GLY A 13 0.98 -8.21 -1.55
C GLY A 13 -0.13 -7.36 -0.93
N ALA A 14 -1.32 -7.36 -1.54
CA ALA A 14 -2.48 -6.65 -1.00
C ALA A 14 -2.92 -7.20 0.36
N ALA A 15 -2.91 -8.53 0.54
CA ALA A 15 -3.22 -9.17 1.81
C ALA A 15 -2.16 -8.86 2.89
N CYS A 16 -0.87 -8.83 2.57
CA CYS A 16 0.21 -8.46 3.49
C CYS A 16 -0.03 -7.06 4.07
N VAL A 17 -0.38 -6.10 3.21
CA VAL A 17 -0.61 -4.70 3.61
C VAL A 17 -1.84 -4.59 4.52
N LEU A 18 -2.95 -5.23 4.13
CA LEU A 18 -4.15 -5.30 4.95
C LEU A 18 -3.87 -5.98 6.31
N ILE A 19 -3.09 -7.06 6.31
CA ILE A 19 -2.70 -7.78 7.52
C ILE A 19 -1.79 -6.92 8.39
N MET A 20 -0.82 -6.16 7.84
CA MET A 20 0.03 -5.26 8.65
C MET A 20 -0.79 -4.22 9.41
N VAL A 21 -1.79 -3.62 8.74
CA VAL A 21 -2.72 -2.66 9.37
C VAL A 21 -3.55 -3.34 10.45
N ILE A 22 -4.05 -4.55 10.20
CA ILE A 22 -4.80 -5.34 11.19
C ILE A 22 -3.90 -5.80 12.35
N ASN A 23 -2.61 -6.09 12.11
CA ASN A 23 -1.70 -6.66 13.10
C ASN A 23 -1.21 -5.62 14.12
N GLU A 24 -1.09 -4.35 13.72
CA GLU A 24 -0.92 -3.22 14.66
C GLU A 24 -2.15 -3.06 15.58
N ILE A 25 -3.34 -3.43 15.10
CA ILE A 25 -4.59 -3.44 15.88
C ILE A 25 -4.75 -4.77 16.67
N GLY A 26 -4.08 -5.86 16.26
CA GLY A 26 -4.21 -7.19 16.87
C GLY A 26 -3.10 -8.18 16.48
N LYS A 27 -2.11 -8.33 17.37
CA LYS A 27 -1.04 -9.35 17.39
C LYS A 27 -1.44 -10.73 16.80
N THR A 28 -0.89 -11.10 15.65
CA THR A 28 -0.95 -12.44 15.04
C THR A 28 0.38 -12.83 14.38
N ASN A 29 0.66 -14.14 14.42
CA ASN A 29 1.97 -14.77 14.17
C ASN A 29 2.19 -15.18 12.68
N CYS A 30 2.02 -14.25 11.74
CA CYS A 30 2.18 -14.53 10.31
C CYS A 30 3.64 -14.36 9.82
N THR A 31 4.57 -15.14 10.35
CA THR A 31 6.03 -15.03 10.07
C THR A 31 6.44 -15.21 8.61
N GLY A 32 5.75 -16.06 7.83
CA GLY A 32 6.08 -16.27 6.40
C GLY A 32 5.68 -15.09 5.50
N VAL A 33 4.51 -14.51 5.78
CA VAL A 33 3.95 -13.34 5.09
C VAL A 33 4.79 -12.09 5.41
N LEU A 34 5.25 -11.97 6.66
CA LEU A 34 6.14 -10.92 7.15
C LEU A 34 7.63 -11.20 6.90
N SER A 35 7.99 -12.16 6.03
CA SER A 35 9.40 -12.40 5.72
C SER A 35 10.02 -11.16 5.07
N LYS A 36 11.29 -10.89 5.38
CA LYS A 36 12.02 -9.71 4.88
C LYS A 36 11.94 -9.60 3.35
N ASN A 37 12.06 -10.71 2.63
CA ASN A 37 11.91 -10.74 1.17
C ASN A 37 10.52 -10.29 0.71
N ASN A 38 9.45 -10.78 1.35
CA ASN A 38 8.09 -10.40 0.98
C ASN A 38 7.80 -8.94 1.31
N LEU A 39 8.34 -8.43 2.41
CA LEU A 39 8.26 -7.01 2.77
C LEU A 39 9.01 -6.12 1.77
N HIS A 40 10.21 -6.51 1.34
CA HIS A 40 10.95 -5.80 0.28
C HIS A 40 10.16 -5.76 -1.04
N LYS A 41 9.53 -6.87 -1.43
CA LYS A 41 8.69 -6.90 -2.64
C LYS A 41 7.45 -6.02 -2.48
N ALA A 42 6.71 -6.17 -1.38
CA ALA A 42 5.54 -5.34 -1.07
C ALA A 42 5.90 -3.83 -1.12
N TYR A 43 7.03 -3.45 -0.53
CA TYR A 43 7.49 -2.07 -0.55
C TYR A 43 7.78 -1.56 -1.97
N ASN A 44 8.66 -2.24 -2.71
CA ASN A 44 9.18 -1.75 -3.98
C ASN A 44 8.21 -1.93 -5.15
N GLU A 45 7.45 -3.02 -5.17
CA GLU A 45 6.58 -3.37 -6.30
C GLU A 45 5.14 -2.84 -6.11
N TRP A 46 4.74 -2.44 -4.89
CA TRP A 46 3.36 -2.08 -4.58
C TRP A 46 3.23 -0.73 -3.91
N LEU A 47 3.83 -0.56 -2.72
CA LEU A 47 3.64 0.65 -1.93
C LEU A 47 4.27 1.87 -2.59
N LEU A 48 5.47 1.75 -3.16
CA LEU A 48 6.12 2.85 -3.88
C LEU A 48 5.40 3.22 -5.20
N PRO A 49 4.99 2.27 -6.06
CA PRO A 49 4.15 2.57 -7.21
C PRO A 49 2.81 3.19 -6.83
N LEU A 50 2.15 2.68 -5.80
CA LEU A 50 0.87 3.24 -5.34
C LEU A 50 1.04 4.67 -4.81
N ARG A 51 2.13 4.96 -4.09
CA ARG A 51 2.43 6.33 -3.63
C ARG A 51 2.60 7.27 -4.81
N THR A 52 3.37 6.85 -5.82
CA THR A 52 3.56 7.61 -7.05
C THR A 52 2.22 7.89 -7.75
N LEU A 53 1.34 6.90 -7.81
CA LEU A 53 0.02 7.04 -8.41
C LEU A 53 -0.86 8.03 -7.63
N VAL A 54 -0.97 7.88 -6.32
CA VAL A 54 -1.79 8.76 -5.47
C VAL A 54 -1.30 10.21 -5.56
N THR A 55 0.01 10.44 -5.41
CA THR A 55 0.60 11.78 -5.58
C THR A 55 0.39 12.34 -6.98
N GLY A 56 0.44 11.50 -8.02
CA GLY A 56 0.16 11.91 -9.40
C GLY A 56 -1.28 12.39 -9.56
N ILE A 57 -2.25 11.63 -9.06
CA ILE A 57 -3.68 12.00 -9.11
C ILE A 57 -3.91 13.30 -8.35
N GLU A 58 -3.37 13.46 -7.15
CA GLU A 58 -3.50 14.71 -6.38
C GLU A 58 -2.89 15.90 -7.12
N ALA A 59 -1.72 15.73 -7.74
CA ALA A 59 -1.05 16.79 -8.48
C ALA A 59 -1.83 17.22 -9.74
N GLU A 60 -2.39 16.27 -10.48
CA GLU A 60 -3.22 16.52 -11.67
C GLU A 60 -4.51 17.27 -11.30
N ASN A 61 -5.08 16.98 -10.13
CA ASN A 61 -6.36 17.52 -9.68
C ASN A 61 -6.23 18.78 -8.80
N LYS A 62 -5.01 19.21 -8.46
CA LYS A 62 -4.74 20.24 -7.45
C LYS A 62 -5.41 21.61 -7.69
N ASN A 63 -5.67 21.97 -8.93
CA ASN A 63 -6.24 23.27 -9.31
C ASN A 63 -7.65 23.14 -9.92
N ASP A 64 -8.20 21.93 -9.96
CA ASP A 64 -9.54 21.69 -10.49
C ASP A 64 -10.53 21.68 -9.32
N TYR A 65 -11.44 22.64 -9.36
CA TYR A 65 -12.46 22.85 -8.34
C TYR A 65 -13.82 22.28 -8.77
N ASP A 66 -13.86 21.47 -9.82
CA ASP A 66 -15.04 20.69 -10.15
C ASP A 66 -15.42 19.79 -8.95
N GLN A 67 -16.71 19.77 -8.60
CA GLN A 67 -17.20 19.04 -7.44
C GLN A 67 -16.83 17.55 -7.49
N LEU A 68 -16.78 16.95 -8.69
CA LEU A 68 -16.39 15.55 -8.86
C LEU A 68 -14.91 15.34 -8.53
N VAL A 69 -14.06 16.30 -8.87
CA VAL A 69 -12.64 16.27 -8.54
C VAL A 69 -12.42 16.42 -7.04
N VAL A 70 -13.12 17.37 -6.41
CA VAL A 70 -13.09 17.55 -4.96
C VAL A 70 -13.53 16.27 -4.24
N ASP A 71 -14.64 15.66 -4.66
CA ASP A 71 -15.15 14.42 -4.07
C ASP A 71 -14.16 13.26 -4.25
N MET A 72 -13.50 13.17 -5.42
CA MET A 72 -12.46 12.17 -5.70
C MET A 72 -11.24 12.36 -4.79
N VAL A 73 -10.73 13.59 -4.67
CA VAL A 73 -9.58 13.90 -3.80
C VAL A 73 -9.92 13.62 -2.33
N CYS A 74 -11.13 13.98 -1.88
CA CYS A 74 -11.59 13.64 -0.53
C CYS A 74 -11.65 12.12 -0.29
N ALA A 75 -12.02 11.32 -1.30
CA ALA A 75 -12.00 9.87 -1.22
C ALA A 75 -10.58 9.28 -1.28
N LEU A 76 -9.61 9.98 -1.86
CA LEU A 76 -8.20 9.58 -1.93
C LEU A 76 -7.44 9.83 -0.62
N ASN A 77 -7.75 10.91 0.11
CA ASN A 77 -7.11 11.22 1.40
C ASN A 77 -7.01 10.03 2.39
N PRO A 78 -8.08 9.24 2.66
CA PRO A 78 -7.95 8.08 3.54
C PRO A 78 -7.03 6.99 2.97
N VAL A 79 -6.95 6.85 1.64
CA VAL A 79 -6.04 5.91 0.97
C VAL A 79 -4.60 6.38 1.12
N GLU A 80 -4.33 7.67 0.90
CA GLU A 80 -3.03 8.29 1.09
C GLU A 80 -2.51 8.06 2.52
N LEU A 81 -3.35 8.34 3.53
CA LEU A 81 -2.99 8.18 4.94
C LEU A 81 -2.66 6.74 5.31
N VAL A 82 -3.49 5.78 4.89
CA VAL A 82 -3.23 4.34 5.13
C VAL A 82 -1.96 3.90 4.42
N LEU A 83 -1.74 4.38 3.19
CA LEU A 83 -0.55 4.05 2.40
C LEU A 83 0.75 4.52 3.09
N TYR A 84 0.80 5.78 3.55
CA TYR A 84 1.96 6.28 4.28
C TYR A 84 2.22 5.50 5.57
N ARG A 85 1.17 5.15 6.32
CA ARG A 85 1.33 4.30 7.51
C ARG A 85 1.87 2.91 7.16
N CYS A 86 1.44 2.32 6.05
CA CYS A 86 1.96 1.03 5.59
C CYS A 86 3.43 1.11 5.19
N ILE A 87 3.83 2.18 4.49
CA ILE A 87 5.22 2.43 4.11
C ILE A 87 6.10 2.54 5.36
N GLU A 88 5.69 3.35 6.33
CA GLU A 88 6.40 3.52 7.60
C GLU A 88 6.59 2.18 8.33
N LEU A 89 5.52 1.40 8.50
CA LEU A 89 5.56 0.11 9.17
C LEU A 89 6.49 -0.88 8.46
N VAL A 90 6.46 -0.94 7.13
CA VAL A 90 7.36 -1.80 6.38
C VAL A 90 8.81 -1.36 6.58
N GLU A 91 9.11 -0.05 6.48
CA GLU A 91 10.45 0.47 6.73
C GLU A 91 10.96 0.14 8.13
N GLU A 92 10.12 0.27 9.15
CA GLU A 92 10.45 -0.12 10.53
C GLU A 92 10.78 -1.62 10.64
N LYS A 93 9.97 -2.49 10.01
CA LYS A 93 10.22 -3.94 9.99
C LYS A 93 11.47 -4.33 9.21
N LEU A 94 11.84 -3.58 8.17
CA LEU A 94 13.05 -3.85 7.39
C LEU A 94 14.34 -3.40 8.09
N LYS A 95 14.25 -2.42 9.00
CA LYS A 95 15.34 -1.96 9.87
C LYS A 95 15.65 -2.94 11.01
N GLN A 96 14.70 -3.81 11.37
CA GLN A 96 14.89 -4.94 12.30
C GLN A 96 15.63 -6.10 11.61
#